data_AF-A0A2U3PC60-F1
#
_entry.id   AF-A0A2U3PC60-F1
#
_cell.length_a   1.000
_cell.length_b   1.000
_cell.length_c   1.000
_cell.angle_alpha   90.00
_cell.angle_beta   90.00
_cell.angle_gamma   90.00
#
_symmetry.space_group_name_H-M   'P 1'
#
loop_
_entity.id
_entity.type
_entity.pdbx_description
1 polymer ?
#
loop_
_entity_poly.entity_id
_entity_poly.type
_entity_poly.pdbx_seq_one_letter_code
_entity_poly.pdbx_strand_id
1 'polypeptide(L)'
;MKRLLAGTLATVLVGSVGGLGITAATADPGMPWMPVPPSPIGDDANAKVVYALGGARAPGIPWRDYTNRAGSEYFPNAKRDLIDYPAGAPFSWVPQALFPGPRDNVTIGQAADQATNSLDRAVRHGTEPAAAVGLSQGTLALDQEQVRLANDPNAPPPDKLQFTTIGDPMGTHAFGSSFLAGIFKPGDYVPFIDYTVPRPVESQYDTNRVIASYDGLADFPDRPDNMLADANAFIGSAIVHTPAAFTGPGDVPPENIRTEVNSRGAKTTTYLVPVNHLPLTLPLRYLGWSDGLVDQIDAVLKPQIDAGYSRNDNVLNRPTTVEPNGMDPVGILDPATRDSIENGFAQLRAILPPPPG
;
A
#
# COMPACT_ATOMS: atom_id res chain seq x y z
N MET A 1 6.94 2.84 -40.18
CA MET A 1 7.73 3.40 -39.06
C MET A 1 6.92 4.46 -38.30
N LYS A 2 5.81 4.07 -37.65
CA LYS A 2 4.97 4.96 -36.81
C LYS A 2 4.12 4.10 -35.86
N ARG A 3 4.74 3.21 -35.08
CA ARG A 3 4.16 2.47 -33.94
C ARG A 3 5.33 1.88 -33.17
N LEU A 4 5.93 2.65 -32.27
CA LEU A 4 6.94 2.25 -31.26
C LEU A 4 7.48 3.56 -30.68
N LEU A 5 6.76 4.10 -29.69
CA LEU A 5 7.18 5.15 -28.73
C LEU A 5 5.90 5.63 -28.03
N ALA A 6 5.41 4.80 -27.11
CA ALA A 6 4.38 5.18 -26.14
C ALA A 6 4.58 4.29 -24.91
N GLY A 7 5.59 4.62 -24.13
CA GLY A 7 5.90 3.96 -22.87
C GLY A 7 6.75 4.93 -22.07
N THR A 8 6.29 5.27 -20.86
CA THR A 8 6.84 6.28 -19.93
C THR A 8 6.34 7.72 -20.15
N LEU A 9 5.10 8.02 -19.77
CA LEU A 9 4.71 9.39 -19.35
C LEU A 9 3.31 9.41 -18.69
N ALA A 10 3.29 9.67 -17.37
CA ALA A 10 2.27 10.44 -16.60
C ALA A 10 2.22 9.95 -15.14
N THR A 11 2.25 10.74 -14.05
CA THR A 11 2.62 12.14 -13.75
C THR A 11 2.73 12.21 -12.22
N VAL A 12 3.72 12.92 -11.69
CA VAL A 12 3.82 13.27 -10.26
C VAL A 12 3.82 14.79 -10.19
N LEU A 13 2.88 15.34 -9.43
CA LEU A 13 2.84 16.76 -9.07
C LEU A 13 2.13 16.92 -7.73
N VAL A 14 2.90 17.17 -6.65
CA VAL A 14 2.49 18.07 -5.55
C VAL A 14 3.75 18.76 -5.01
N GLY A 15 3.73 20.10 -5.03
CA GLY A 15 4.78 20.96 -4.48
C GLY A 15 4.56 21.25 -3.00
N SER A 16 5.66 21.49 -2.28
CA SER A 16 5.77 21.65 -0.83
C SER A 16 5.91 23.11 -0.41
N VAL A 17 5.13 23.56 0.59
CA VAL A 17 5.50 24.64 1.54
C VAL A 17 4.73 24.49 2.88
N GLY A 18 5.47 24.50 3.99
CA GLY A 18 4.99 24.78 5.37
C GLY A 18 5.05 23.55 6.28
N GLY A 19 5.52 23.56 7.53
CA GLY A 19 6.06 24.57 8.44
C GLY A 19 6.20 23.85 9.80
N LEU A 20 7.39 23.86 10.40
CA LEU A 20 7.80 23.00 11.53
C LEU A 20 7.05 23.32 12.85
N GLY A 21 6.61 22.28 13.56
CA GLY A 21 6.15 22.35 14.95
C GLY A 21 6.55 21.09 15.71
N ILE A 22 7.39 21.22 16.73
CA ILE A 22 8.02 20.12 17.48
C ILE A 22 7.14 19.77 18.69
N THR A 23 6.72 18.51 18.82
CA THR A 23 6.27 17.96 20.11
C THR A 23 6.91 16.60 20.32
N ALA A 24 7.76 16.50 21.34
CA ALA A 24 8.37 15.25 21.78
C ALA A 24 7.38 14.47 22.65
N ALA A 25 7.15 13.19 22.33
CA ALA A 25 6.50 12.24 23.23
C ALA A 25 7.56 11.26 23.74
N THR A 26 7.59 11.05 25.05
CA THR A 26 8.49 10.12 25.73
C THR A 26 7.86 8.73 25.80
N ALA A 27 8.57 7.69 25.36
CA ALA A 27 8.15 6.30 25.50
C ALA A 27 8.60 5.71 26.86
N ASP A 28 7.72 4.97 27.52
CA ASP A 28 7.95 4.22 28.76
C ASP A 28 8.67 2.87 28.45
N PRO A 29 9.57 2.34 29.31
CA PRO A 29 10.39 1.18 28.98
C PRO A 29 9.64 -0.14 29.18
N GLY A 30 9.86 -1.07 28.23
CA GLY A 30 9.06 -2.27 28.03
C GLY A 30 9.28 -3.43 29.00
N MET A 31 8.19 -4.16 29.22
CA MET A 31 8.17 -5.59 29.59
C MET A 31 8.11 -6.45 28.31
N PRO A 32 8.63 -7.69 28.32
CA PRO A 32 8.59 -8.58 27.16
C PRO A 32 7.13 -8.98 26.87
N TRP A 33 6.55 -8.31 25.89
CA TRP A 33 5.22 -8.59 25.34
C TRP A 33 5.24 -10.01 24.75
N MET A 34 4.37 -10.90 25.22
CA MET A 34 4.02 -12.06 24.39
C MET A 34 3.26 -11.53 23.18
N PRO A 35 3.69 -11.81 21.93
CA PRO A 35 3.02 -11.26 20.76
C PRO A 35 1.57 -11.75 20.73
N VAL A 36 0.62 -10.81 20.67
CA VAL A 36 -0.78 -11.15 20.44
C VAL A 36 -0.89 -11.81 19.07
N PRO A 37 -1.46 -13.02 18.98
CA PRO A 37 -1.57 -13.70 17.70
C PRO A 37 -2.43 -12.86 16.73
N PRO A 38 -2.06 -12.78 15.46
CA PRO A 38 -2.79 -12.00 14.47
C PRO A 38 -4.21 -12.55 14.26
N SER A 39 -5.02 -11.80 13.53
CA SER A 39 -6.33 -12.28 13.07
C SER A 39 -6.16 -13.42 12.07
N PRO A 40 -7.11 -14.38 12.00
CA PRO A 40 -6.99 -15.51 11.08
C PRO A 40 -6.98 -15.06 9.61
N ILE A 41 -5.94 -15.47 8.89
CA ILE A 41 -5.69 -15.20 7.46
C ILE A 41 -4.98 -16.42 6.84
N GLY A 42 -4.79 -16.42 5.52
CA GLY A 42 -4.19 -17.55 4.81
C GLY A 42 -5.07 -18.80 4.94
N ASP A 43 -4.47 -19.93 5.25
CA ASP A 43 -5.19 -21.21 5.40
C ASP A 43 -6.17 -21.19 6.58
N ASP A 44 -5.92 -20.36 7.60
CA ASP A 44 -6.78 -20.20 8.78
C ASP A 44 -7.89 -19.16 8.58
N ALA A 45 -7.98 -18.52 7.41
CA ALA A 45 -8.97 -17.48 7.15
C ALA A 45 -10.42 -17.98 7.27
N ASN A 46 -11.22 -17.31 8.09
CA ASN A 46 -12.64 -17.65 8.29
C ASN A 46 -13.56 -17.07 7.21
N ALA A 47 -13.11 -16.02 6.51
CA ALA A 47 -13.90 -15.35 5.48
C ALA A 47 -14.25 -16.31 4.32
N LYS A 48 -15.54 -16.36 3.96
CA LYS A 48 -16.07 -17.10 2.81
C LYS A 48 -16.25 -16.21 1.59
N VAL A 49 -16.38 -14.90 1.80
CA VAL A 49 -16.50 -13.88 0.76
C VAL A 49 -15.46 -12.78 0.99
N VAL A 50 -14.83 -12.33 -0.08
CA VAL A 50 -14.03 -11.11 -0.09
C VAL A 50 -14.78 -10.04 -0.88
N TYR A 51 -15.13 -8.93 -0.23
CA TYR A 51 -15.56 -7.71 -0.91
C TYR A 51 -14.31 -6.95 -1.34
N ALA A 52 -13.94 -7.09 -2.61
CA ALA A 52 -12.70 -6.56 -3.17
C ALA A 52 -12.91 -5.16 -3.76
N LEU A 53 -12.19 -4.18 -3.21
CA LEU A 53 -12.13 -2.80 -3.67
C LEU A 53 -10.73 -2.55 -4.24
N GLY A 54 -10.65 -2.53 -5.58
CA GLY A 54 -9.39 -2.30 -6.28
C GLY A 54 -8.84 -0.89 -6.08
N GLY A 55 -7.57 -0.70 -6.38
CA GLY A 55 -6.93 0.62 -6.40
C GLY A 55 -7.34 1.47 -7.58
N ALA A 56 -6.54 2.48 -7.91
CA ALA A 56 -6.83 3.38 -9.02
C ALA A 56 -6.87 2.63 -10.37
N ARG A 57 -7.91 2.86 -11.17
CA ARG A 57 -8.10 2.24 -12.49
C ARG A 57 -7.34 3.03 -13.55
N ALA A 58 -6.04 2.75 -13.64
CA ALA A 58 -5.18 3.34 -14.67
C ALA A 58 -5.61 2.88 -16.08
N PRO A 59 -5.65 3.78 -17.09
CA PRO A 59 -5.93 3.40 -18.46
C PRO A 59 -4.98 2.32 -18.99
N GLY A 60 -5.53 1.27 -19.60
CA GLY A 60 -4.73 0.18 -20.19
C GLY A 60 -4.32 -0.93 -19.22
N ILE A 61 -4.59 -0.78 -17.92
CA ILE A 61 -4.30 -1.81 -16.91
C ILE A 61 -5.57 -2.64 -16.63
N PRO A 62 -5.50 -3.98 -16.58
CA PRO A 62 -6.67 -4.84 -16.34
C PRO A 62 -7.12 -4.79 -14.87
N TRP A 63 -7.79 -3.72 -14.49
CA TRP A 63 -8.18 -3.42 -13.11
C TRP A 63 -8.93 -4.55 -12.42
N ARG A 64 -9.84 -5.26 -13.12
CA ARG A 64 -10.58 -6.38 -12.55
C ARG A 64 -9.67 -7.54 -12.16
N ASP A 65 -8.67 -7.86 -12.98
CA ASP A 65 -7.75 -8.96 -12.71
C ASP A 65 -6.86 -8.63 -11.50
N TYR A 66 -6.34 -7.41 -11.44
CA TYR A 66 -5.55 -6.91 -10.32
C TYR A 66 -6.36 -6.89 -9.02
N THR A 67 -7.60 -6.38 -9.08
CA THR A 67 -8.52 -6.35 -7.93
C THR A 67 -8.88 -7.77 -7.44
N ASN A 68 -9.08 -8.69 -8.37
CA ASN A 68 -9.40 -10.08 -8.04
C ASN A 68 -8.21 -10.79 -7.36
N ARG A 69 -6.97 -10.46 -7.76
CA ARG A 69 -5.75 -11.01 -7.17
C ARG A 69 -5.35 -10.35 -5.85
N ALA A 70 -5.68 -9.07 -5.63
CA ALA A 70 -5.23 -8.32 -4.46
C ALA A 70 -5.58 -9.01 -3.13
N GLY A 71 -4.58 -9.41 -2.35
CA GLY A 71 -4.76 -10.12 -1.08
C GLY A 71 -5.29 -11.56 -1.24
N SER A 72 -5.11 -12.20 -2.40
CA SER A 72 -5.55 -13.60 -2.62
C SER A 72 -4.91 -14.58 -1.66
N GLU A 73 -3.66 -14.37 -1.31
CA GLU A 73 -2.95 -15.23 -0.36
C GLU A 73 -3.35 -15.00 1.10
N TYR A 74 -3.93 -13.83 1.42
CA TYR A 74 -4.52 -13.57 2.73
C TYR A 74 -5.89 -14.24 2.89
N PHE A 75 -6.60 -14.51 1.79
CA PHE A 75 -7.93 -15.12 1.78
C PHE A 75 -8.09 -16.14 0.62
N PRO A 76 -7.29 -17.22 0.60
CA PRO A 76 -7.17 -18.11 -0.56
C PRO A 76 -8.45 -18.89 -0.88
N ASN A 77 -9.28 -19.14 0.14
CA ASN A 77 -10.47 -19.98 0.04
C ASN A 77 -11.78 -19.18 -0.12
N ALA A 78 -11.71 -17.85 -0.17
CA ALA A 78 -12.89 -16.99 -0.22
C ALA A 78 -13.33 -16.69 -1.66
N LYS A 79 -14.65 -16.70 -1.90
CA LYS A 79 -15.22 -16.19 -3.15
C LYS A 79 -14.99 -14.68 -3.23
N ARG A 80 -14.55 -14.21 -4.40
CA ARG A 80 -14.32 -12.79 -4.67
C ARG A 80 -15.58 -12.13 -5.20
N ASP A 81 -16.02 -11.07 -4.55
CA ASP A 81 -17.04 -10.14 -5.02
C ASP A 81 -16.42 -8.77 -5.23
N LEU A 82 -16.29 -8.37 -6.50
CA LEU A 82 -15.62 -7.12 -6.87
C LEU A 82 -16.61 -5.96 -6.76
N ILE A 83 -16.34 -5.05 -5.84
CA ILE A 83 -17.13 -3.84 -5.65
C ILE A 83 -16.67 -2.81 -6.69
N ASP A 84 -17.49 -2.61 -7.71
CA ASP A 84 -17.23 -1.62 -8.76
C ASP A 84 -17.54 -0.20 -8.24
N TYR A 85 -16.67 0.74 -8.59
CA TYR A 85 -16.79 2.15 -8.24
C TYR A 85 -16.00 2.98 -9.27
N PRO A 86 -16.13 4.33 -9.26
CA PRO A 86 -15.40 5.22 -10.17
C PRO A 86 -13.87 5.30 -9.91
N ALA A 87 -13.21 4.15 -9.85
CA ALA A 87 -11.80 4.00 -9.49
C ALA A 87 -10.82 4.72 -10.45
N GLY A 88 -11.28 5.15 -11.63
CA GLY A 88 -10.52 5.95 -12.59
C GLY A 88 -10.42 7.43 -12.23
N ALA A 89 -11.03 7.89 -11.13
CA ALA A 89 -11.03 9.29 -10.70
C ALA A 89 -9.62 9.96 -10.67
N PRO A 90 -8.54 9.30 -10.18
CA PRO A 90 -7.20 9.87 -10.22
C PRO A 90 -6.65 10.13 -11.62
N PHE A 91 -7.25 9.55 -12.66
CA PHE A 91 -6.82 9.68 -14.06
C PHE A 91 -7.80 10.49 -14.91
N SER A 92 -8.79 11.15 -14.30
CA SER A 92 -9.78 11.97 -14.99
C SER A 92 -9.15 13.09 -15.83
N TRP A 93 -8.00 13.62 -15.41
CA TRP A 93 -7.26 14.70 -16.09
C TRP A 93 -6.34 14.23 -17.22
N VAL A 94 -6.08 12.93 -17.36
CA VAL A 94 -5.15 12.42 -18.39
C VAL A 94 -5.77 12.62 -19.78
N PRO A 95 -5.08 13.27 -20.75
CA PRO A 95 -5.63 13.56 -22.06
C PRO A 95 -6.09 12.31 -22.83
N GLN A 96 -7.29 12.35 -23.41
CA GLN A 96 -7.85 11.28 -24.25
C GLN A 96 -6.98 10.92 -25.45
N ALA A 97 -6.23 11.91 -25.99
CA ALA A 97 -5.32 11.69 -27.10
C ALA A 97 -4.14 10.77 -26.75
N LEU A 98 -3.72 10.74 -25.48
CA LEU A 98 -2.64 9.86 -25.00
C LEU A 98 -3.18 8.50 -24.59
N PHE A 99 -4.33 8.48 -23.92
CA PHE A 99 -4.96 7.25 -23.43
C PHE A 99 -6.46 7.25 -23.74
N PRO A 100 -6.88 6.70 -24.90
CA PRO A 100 -8.29 6.60 -25.25
C PRO A 100 -9.04 5.67 -24.30
N GLY A 101 -10.23 6.06 -23.84
CA GLY A 101 -11.08 5.18 -23.04
C GLY A 101 -12.13 5.90 -22.17
N PRO A 102 -13.01 5.13 -21.51
CA PRO A 102 -13.98 5.68 -20.55
C PRO A 102 -13.26 6.41 -19.40
N ARG A 103 -13.93 7.44 -18.84
CA ARG A 103 -13.42 8.23 -17.71
C ARG A 103 -14.44 8.28 -16.60
N ASP A 104 -13.93 8.16 -15.38
CA ASP A 104 -14.67 8.46 -14.18
C ASP A 104 -14.52 9.96 -13.90
N ASN A 105 -15.54 10.74 -14.26
CA ASN A 105 -15.54 12.19 -14.12
C ASN A 105 -16.08 12.61 -12.73
N VAL A 106 -15.40 12.16 -11.69
CA VAL A 106 -15.66 12.50 -10.29
C VAL A 106 -14.34 12.77 -9.58
N THR A 107 -14.39 13.43 -8.43
CA THR A 107 -13.21 13.58 -7.57
C THR A 107 -12.86 12.25 -6.90
N ILE A 108 -11.65 12.14 -6.34
CA ILE A 108 -11.23 10.93 -5.59
C ILE A 108 -12.11 10.75 -4.35
N GLY A 109 -12.46 11.82 -3.63
CA GLY A 109 -13.39 11.75 -2.51
C GLY A 109 -14.79 11.29 -2.89
N GLN A 110 -15.34 11.79 -3.99
CA GLN A 110 -16.63 11.30 -4.51
C GLN A 110 -16.57 9.83 -4.92
N ALA A 111 -15.45 9.37 -5.48
CA ALA A 111 -15.23 7.97 -5.79
C ALA A 111 -15.16 7.12 -4.51
N ALA A 112 -14.47 7.61 -3.47
CA ALA A 112 -14.40 6.97 -2.16
C ALA A 112 -15.80 6.86 -1.52
N ASP A 113 -16.59 7.94 -1.50
CA ASP A 113 -17.95 7.92 -0.95
C ASP A 113 -18.85 6.90 -1.67
N GLN A 114 -18.75 6.82 -3.00
CA GLN A 114 -19.48 5.83 -3.80
C GLN A 114 -19.02 4.40 -3.49
N ALA A 115 -17.72 4.18 -3.35
CA ALA A 115 -17.15 2.90 -2.97
C ALA A 115 -17.61 2.47 -1.57
N THR A 116 -17.59 3.38 -0.58
CA THR A 116 -18.09 3.15 0.78
C THR A 116 -19.57 2.77 0.79
N ASN A 117 -20.39 3.47 0.00
CA ASN A 117 -21.82 3.15 -0.11
C ASN A 117 -22.05 1.79 -0.77
N SER A 118 -21.22 1.41 -1.75
CA SER A 118 -21.30 0.10 -2.39
C SER A 118 -20.82 -1.03 -1.46
N LEU A 119 -19.76 -0.79 -0.68
CA LEU A 119 -19.26 -1.71 0.33
C LEU A 119 -20.29 -1.94 1.44
N ASP A 120 -20.88 -0.89 2.03
CA ASP A 120 -21.93 -1.02 3.06
C ASP A 120 -23.12 -1.83 2.56
N ARG A 121 -23.57 -1.60 1.32
CA ARG A 121 -24.62 -2.42 0.73
C ARG A 121 -24.20 -3.89 0.68
N ALA A 122 -23.00 -4.20 0.22
CA ALA A 122 -22.52 -5.58 0.16
C ALA A 122 -22.44 -6.22 1.55
N VAL A 123 -21.86 -5.50 2.52
CA VAL A 123 -21.76 -5.92 3.93
C VAL A 123 -23.13 -6.21 4.54
N ARG A 124 -24.13 -5.35 4.32
CA ARG A 124 -25.48 -5.52 4.89
C ARG A 124 -26.32 -6.61 4.23
N HIS A 125 -26.09 -6.90 2.95
CA HIS A 125 -26.81 -7.97 2.24
C HIS A 125 -26.12 -9.34 2.38
N GLY A 126 -24.84 -9.36 2.75
CA GLY A 126 -24.09 -10.59 2.98
C GLY A 126 -24.54 -11.35 4.23
N THR A 127 -24.58 -12.68 4.12
CA THR A 127 -24.94 -13.58 5.22
C THR A 127 -23.77 -14.45 5.72
N GLU A 128 -22.74 -14.59 4.90
CA GLU A 128 -21.54 -15.36 5.19
C GLU A 128 -20.48 -14.49 5.88
N PRO A 129 -19.56 -15.07 6.69
CA PRO A 129 -18.38 -14.37 7.16
C PRO A 129 -17.59 -13.78 5.98
N ALA A 130 -17.21 -12.50 6.06
CA ALA A 130 -16.60 -11.78 4.97
C ALA A 130 -15.33 -11.03 5.37
N ALA A 131 -14.49 -10.74 4.37
CA ALA A 131 -13.39 -9.80 4.48
C ALA A 131 -13.58 -8.66 3.47
N ALA A 132 -13.50 -7.41 3.92
CA ALA A 132 -13.37 -6.26 3.03
C ALA A 132 -11.88 -6.05 2.71
N VAL A 133 -11.51 -6.12 1.44
CA VAL A 133 -10.11 -5.98 1.00
C VAL A 133 -9.99 -4.76 0.10
N GLY A 134 -9.25 -3.75 0.55
CA GLY A 134 -8.99 -2.51 -0.19
C GLY A 134 -7.54 -2.41 -0.62
N LEU A 135 -7.30 -1.98 -1.87
CA LEU A 135 -5.97 -1.65 -2.38
C LEU A 135 -5.89 -0.15 -2.67
N SER A 136 -4.84 0.55 -2.20
CA SER A 136 -4.57 1.95 -2.57
C SER A 136 -5.82 2.83 -2.39
N GLN A 137 -6.33 3.48 -3.46
CA GLN A 137 -7.59 4.25 -3.42
C GLN A 137 -8.78 3.49 -2.79
N GLY A 138 -8.86 2.16 -2.95
CA GLY A 138 -9.93 1.35 -2.37
C GLY A 138 -9.92 1.31 -0.84
N THR A 139 -8.78 1.57 -0.19
CA THR A 139 -8.69 1.61 1.29
C THR A 139 -9.44 2.80 1.88
N LEU A 140 -9.57 3.91 1.14
CA LEU A 140 -10.33 5.08 1.56
C LEU A 140 -11.78 4.70 1.91
N ALA A 141 -12.37 3.80 1.13
CA ALA A 141 -13.72 3.30 1.40
C ALA A 141 -13.79 2.38 2.61
N LEU A 142 -12.74 1.58 2.86
CA LEU A 142 -12.65 0.75 4.06
C LEU A 142 -12.52 1.62 5.32
N ASP A 143 -11.75 2.70 5.28
CA ASP A 143 -11.61 3.63 6.40
C ASP A 143 -12.95 4.31 6.73
N GLN A 144 -13.62 4.85 5.72
CA GLN A 144 -14.94 5.46 5.89
C GLN A 144 -15.98 4.45 6.39
N GLU A 145 -15.95 3.20 5.89
CA GLU A 145 -16.90 2.17 6.30
C GLU A 145 -16.65 1.70 7.74
N GLN A 146 -15.40 1.58 8.16
CA GLN A 146 -15.09 1.29 9.57
C GLN A 146 -15.61 2.40 10.49
N VAL A 147 -15.47 3.68 10.10
CA VAL A 147 -16.07 4.80 10.84
C VAL A 147 -17.60 4.68 10.91
N ARG A 148 -18.24 4.32 9.79
CA ARG A 148 -19.70 4.14 9.72
C ARG A 148 -20.16 3.01 10.66
N LEU A 149 -19.57 1.83 10.54
CA LEU A 149 -20.00 0.65 11.30
C LEU A 149 -19.62 0.71 12.78
N ALA A 150 -18.53 1.40 13.15
CA ALA A 150 -18.16 1.56 14.56
C ALA A 150 -19.22 2.33 15.37
N ASN A 151 -20.02 3.17 14.69
CA ASN A 151 -21.06 4.03 15.27
C ASN A 151 -22.50 3.54 14.98
N ASP A 152 -22.67 2.45 14.24
CA ASP A 152 -23.99 1.92 13.86
C ASP A 152 -24.45 0.83 14.85
N PRO A 153 -25.58 1.02 15.57
CA PRO A 153 -26.12 -0.02 16.46
C PRO A 153 -26.60 -1.29 15.72
N ASN A 154 -26.78 -1.21 14.40
CA ASN A 154 -27.17 -2.33 13.55
C ASN A 154 -25.99 -2.89 12.74
N ALA A 155 -24.75 -2.53 13.09
CA ALA A 155 -23.57 -3.06 12.43
C ALA A 155 -23.50 -4.60 12.57
N PRO A 156 -22.96 -5.33 11.58
CA PRO A 156 -22.78 -6.77 11.68
C PRO A 156 -22.00 -7.19 12.94
N PRO A 157 -22.25 -8.39 13.48
CA PRO A 157 -21.45 -8.92 14.59
C PRO A 157 -19.94 -8.92 14.30
N PRO A 158 -19.07 -8.72 15.32
CA PRO A 158 -17.61 -8.66 15.15
C PRO A 158 -16.98 -9.85 14.42
N ASP A 159 -17.56 -11.05 14.54
CA ASP A 159 -17.08 -12.29 13.93
C ASP A 159 -17.50 -12.48 12.46
N LYS A 160 -18.30 -11.55 11.91
CA LYS A 160 -18.82 -11.63 10.54
C LYS A 160 -18.03 -10.83 9.53
N LEU A 161 -17.19 -9.90 9.96
CA LEU A 161 -16.46 -9.00 9.08
C LEU A 161 -15.05 -8.74 9.61
N GLN A 162 -14.08 -8.77 8.71
CA GLN A 162 -12.73 -8.25 8.95
C GLN A 162 -12.30 -7.35 7.80
N PHE A 163 -11.36 -6.45 8.06
CA PHE A 163 -10.82 -5.52 7.07
C PHE A 163 -9.37 -5.88 6.73
N THR A 164 -8.99 -5.69 5.48
CA THR A 164 -7.60 -5.75 5.05
C THR A 164 -7.31 -4.60 4.10
N THR A 165 -6.44 -3.69 4.52
CA THR A 165 -5.96 -2.59 3.70
C THR A 165 -4.57 -2.92 3.15
N ILE A 166 -4.35 -2.73 1.87
CA ILE A 166 -3.07 -2.94 1.21
C ILE A 166 -2.64 -1.64 0.56
N GLY A 167 -1.45 -1.14 0.90
CA GLY A 167 -0.94 0.10 0.31
C GLY A 167 -1.85 1.30 0.65
N ASP A 168 -2.36 1.37 1.87
CA ASP A 168 -3.25 2.45 2.30
C ASP A 168 -2.53 3.81 2.25
N PRO A 169 -2.97 4.83 1.50
CA PRO A 169 -2.31 6.12 1.47
C PRO A 169 -2.67 7.00 2.68
N MET A 170 -3.60 6.57 3.54
CA MET A 170 -4.23 7.36 4.59
C MET A 170 -4.17 6.76 6.00
N GLY A 171 -3.35 5.72 6.19
CA GLY A 171 -3.25 5.00 7.44
C GLY A 171 -2.11 5.46 8.35
N THR A 172 -2.29 5.24 9.65
CA THR A 172 -1.18 5.07 10.60
C THR A 172 -1.05 3.59 10.93
N HIS A 173 0.18 3.09 11.08
CA HIS A 173 0.42 1.68 11.36
C HIS A 173 1.56 1.51 12.35
N ALA A 174 1.76 0.30 12.85
CA ALA A 174 2.70 0.04 13.95
C ALA A 174 4.17 0.37 13.60
N PHE A 175 4.50 0.60 12.32
CA PHE A 175 5.86 0.87 11.84
C PHE A 175 6.05 2.31 11.29
N GLY A 176 5.01 3.14 11.29
CA GLY A 176 5.09 4.46 10.65
C GLY A 176 3.72 4.99 10.23
N SER A 177 3.71 5.80 9.17
CA SER A 177 2.51 6.40 8.64
C SER A 177 2.56 6.48 7.12
N SER A 178 1.40 6.44 6.51
CA SER A 178 1.21 6.65 5.08
C SER A 178 1.41 8.13 4.72
N PHE A 179 1.62 8.43 3.44
CA PHE A 179 1.94 9.78 2.96
C PHE A 179 0.94 10.84 3.42
N LEU A 180 -0.37 10.59 3.23
CA LEU A 180 -1.37 11.59 3.60
C LEU A 180 -1.53 11.69 5.12
N ALA A 181 -1.41 10.57 5.86
CA ALA A 181 -1.46 10.59 7.32
C ALA A 181 -0.21 11.25 7.95
N GLY A 182 0.93 11.22 7.29
CA GLY A 182 2.15 11.92 7.70
C GLY A 182 2.09 13.44 7.52
N ILE A 183 1.20 13.94 6.64
CA ILE A 183 1.10 15.36 6.29
C ILE A 183 -0.17 16.01 6.87
N PHE A 184 -1.30 15.29 6.86
CA PHE A 184 -2.61 15.79 7.24
C PHE A 184 -3.08 15.16 8.54
N LYS A 185 -3.71 15.95 9.41
CA LYS A 185 -4.24 15.48 10.69
C LYS A 185 -5.67 14.96 10.54
N PRO A 186 -6.14 14.10 11.46
CA PRO A 186 -7.53 13.68 11.49
C PRO A 186 -8.52 14.86 11.52
N GLY A 187 -9.42 14.90 10.53
CA GLY A 187 -10.37 15.99 10.31
C GLY A 187 -9.92 17.06 9.33
N ASP A 188 -8.66 17.05 8.88
CA ASP A 188 -8.21 17.96 7.82
C ASP A 188 -8.84 17.57 6.48
N TYR A 189 -9.17 18.58 5.67
CA TYR A 189 -9.61 18.41 4.30
C TYR A 189 -8.42 18.50 3.35
N VAL A 190 -8.26 17.49 2.48
CA VAL A 190 -7.17 17.37 1.52
C VAL A 190 -7.65 17.86 0.14
N PRO A 191 -7.35 19.10 -0.28
CA PRO A 191 -8.07 19.73 -1.40
C PRO A 191 -7.84 19.06 -2.76
N PHE A 192 -6.66 18.46 -2.98
CA PHE A 192 -6.30 17.88 -4.28
C PHE A 192 -6.88 16.48 -4.51
N ILE A 193 -7.45 15.85 -3.48
CA ILE A 193 -8.20 14.59 -3.61
C ILE A 193 -9.67 14.72 -3.16
N ASP A 194 -10.11 15.91 -2.73
CA ASP A 194 -11.47 16.17 -2.24
C ASP A 194 -11.88 15.21 -1.10
N TYR A 195 -10.97 14.93 -0.18
CA TYR A 195 -11.17 13.92 0.87
C TYR A 195 -10.89 14.50 2.25
N THR A 196 -11.71 14.14 3.24
CA THR A 196 -11.50 14.53 4.64
C THR A 196 -10.89 13.35 5.40
N VAL A 197 -9.76 13.58 6.06
CA VAL A 197 -9.09 12.54 6.85
C VAL A 197 -10.04 12.05 7.96
N PRO A 198 -10.46 10.77 7.95
CA PRO A 198 -11.36 10.26 8.97
C PRO A 198 -10.71 10.33 10.35
N ARG A 199 -11.52 10.59 11.38
CA ARG A 199 -11.04 10.45 12.76
C ARG A 199 -10.86 8.95 13.06
N PRO A 200 -9.78 8.57 13.77
CA PRO A 200 -9.64 7.21 14.26
C PRO A 200 -10.88 6.79 15.06
N VAL A 201 -11.34 5.57 14.83
CA VAL A 201 -12.46 4.97 15.56
C VAL A 201 -12.03 3.66 16.17
N GLU A 202 -12.58 3.36 17.35
CA GLU A 202 -12.50 2.03 17.93
C GLU A 202 -13.50 1.13 17.18
N SER A 203 -13.04 0.50 16.11
CA SER A 203 -13.80 -0.51 15.36
C SER A 203 -14.00 -1.77 16.21
N GLN A 204 -15.13 -2.46 16.03
CA GLN A 204 -15.32 -3.81 16.58
C GLN A 204 -14.74 -4.93 15.71
N TYR A 205 -14.21 -4.61 14.52
CA TYR A 205 -13.74 -5.58 13.56
C TYR A 205 -12.21 -5.62 13.50
N ASP A 206 -11.71 -6.84 13.36
CA ASP A 206 -10.29 -7.07 13.12
C ASP A 206 -9.84 -6.43 11.79
N THR A 207 -8.65 -5.85 11.80
CA THR A 207 -8.07 -5.13 10.65
C THR A 207 -6.64 -5.55 10.39
N ASN A 208 -6.35 -5.96 9.15
CA ASN A 208 -5.00 -6.22 8.68
C ASN A 208 -4.51 -5.03 7.85
N ARG A 209 -3.32 -4.51 8.15
CA ARG A 209 -2.66 -3.46 7.39
C ARG A 209 -1.43 -4.05 6.71
N VAL A 210 -1.46 -4.20 5.40
CA VAL A 210 -0.35 -4.73 4.59
C VAL A 210 0.37 -3.58 3.91
N ILE A 211 1.65 -3.42 4.22
CA ILE A 211 2.48 -2.30 3.77
C ILE A 211 3.78 -2.86 3.22
N ALA A 212 4.20 -2.43 2.03
CA ALA A 212 5.55 -2.69 1.54
C ALA A 212 6.54 -1.69 2.12
N SER A 213 7.69 -2.19 2.54
CA SER A 213 8.80 -1.34 3.00
C SER A 213 9.18 -0.34 1.92
N TYR A 214 9.30 0.93 2.31
CA TYR A 214 9.62 2.05 1.43
C TYR A 214 8.55 2.36 0.37
N ASP A 215 7.34 1.84 0.50
CA ASP A 215 6.20 2.30 -0.29
C ASP A 215 5.90 3.77 0.06
N GLY A 216 6.27 4.72 -0.79
CA GLY A 216 6.05 6.13 -0.47
C GLY A 216 4.60 6.60 -0.39
N LEU A 217 3.61 5.75 -0.70
CA LEU A 217 2.21 6.05 -0.39
C LEU A 217 1.82 5.50 0.98
N ALA A 218 2.22 4.29 1.34
CA ALA A 218 1.76 3.60 2.54
C ALA A 218 2.75 3.59 3.72
N ASP A 219 4.03 3.79 3.44
CA ASP A 219 5.20 3.75 4.32
C ASP A 219 6.09 4.98 4.11
N PHE A 220 5.55 6.16 4.42
CA PHE A 220 6.24 7.42 4.18
C PHE A 220 7.31 7.70 5.25
N PRO A 221 8.48 8.26 4.89
CA PRO A 221 9.50 8.66 5.87
C PRO A 221 8.93 9.60 6.92
N ASP A 222 9.27 9.36 8.20
CA ASP A 222 8.81 10.18 9.33
C ASP A 222 9.82 11.27 9.74
N ARG A 223 10.90 11.41 8.96
CA ARG A 223 11.95 12.43 9.10
C ARG A 223 12.09 13.22 7.80
N PRO A 224 11.40 14.37 7.69
CA PRO A 224 11.27 15.11 6.43
C PRO A 224 12.56 15.81 5.97
N ASP A 225 13.61 15.81 6.79
CA ASP A 225 14.94 16.31 6.43
C ASP A 225 15.80 15.25 5.70
N ASN A 226 15.36 13.98 5.68
CA ASN A 226 16.05 12.92 4.98
C ASN A 226 15.60 12.80 3.51
N MET A 227 16.10 13.71 2.69
CA MET A 227 15.78 13.76 1.25
C MET A 227 16.12 12.46 0.48
N LEU A 228 17.06 11.65 0.98
CA LEU A 228 17.41 10.38 0.36
C LEU A 228 16.33 9.32 0.63
N ALA A 229 15.79 9.28 1.85
CA ALA A 229 14.64 8.46 2.18
C ALA A 229 13.41 8.88 1.36
N ASP A 230 13.17 10.18 1.20
CA ASP A 230 12.08 10.70 0.36
C ASP A 230 12.23 10.26 -1.11
N ALA A 231 13.42 10.39 -1.67
CA ALA A 231 13.71 9.95 -3.04
C ALA A 231 13.51 8.43 -3.19
N ASN A 232 13.95 7.64 -2.22
CA ASN A 232 13.74 6.20 -2.21
C ASN A 232 12.26 5.83 -2.11
N ALA A 233 11.52 6.45 -1.20
CA ALA A 233 10.08 6.24 -1.01
C ALA A 233 9.28 6.64 -2.26
N PHE A 234 9.68 7.73 -2.91
CA PHE A 234 9.10 8.18 -4.17
C PHE A 234 9.21 7.12 -5.26
N ILE A 235 10.40 6.53 -5.45
CA ILE A 235 10.59 5.42 -6.39
C ILE A 235 9.83 4.16 -5.91
N GLY A 236 9.80 3.90 -4.61
CA GLY A 236 9.03 2.81 -4.01
C GLY A 236 7.53 2.90 -4.31
N SER A 237 6.95 4.10 -4.31
CA SER A 237 5.55 4.32 -4.70
C SER A 237 5.24 3.78 -6.10
N ALA A 238 6.20 3.86 -7.02
CA ALA A 238 6.03 3.40 -8.39
C ALA A 238 6.22 1.89 -8.55
N ILE A 239 7.13 1.29 -7.79
CA ILE A 239 7.56 -0.08 -8.05
C ILE A 239 7.14 -1.08 -6.98
N VAL A 240 6.97 -0.72 -5.70
CA VAL A 240 6.61 -1.70 -4.65
C VAL A 240 5.14 -1.64 -4.23
N HIS A 241 4.48 -0.49 -4.46
CA HIS A 241 3.11 -0.22 -3.96
C HIS A 241 2.06 -1.22 -4.46
N THR A 242 1.96 -1.44 -5.78
CA THR A 242 1.00 -2.40 -6.35
C THR A 242 1.43 -3.85 -6.13
N PRO A 243 2.72 -4.22 -6.31
CA PRO A 243 3.22 -5.56 -5.97
C PRO A 243 2.88 -6.06 -4.57
N ALA A 244 2.84 -5.17 -3.57
CA ALA A 244 2.43 -5.53 -2.20
C ALA A 244 1.04 -6.18 -2.13
N ALA A 245 0.17 -5.96 -3.12
CA ALA A 245 -1.14 -6.60 -3.20
C ALA A 245 -1.09 -8.08 -3.56
N PHE A 246 0.04 -8.59 -4.02
CA PHE A 246 0.19 -9.97 -4.48
C PHE A 246 1.01 -10.83 -3.53
N THR A 247 1.44 -10.28 -2.40
CA THR A 247 2.10 -11.05 -1.35
C THR A 247 1.08 -11.76 -0.47
N GLY A 248 1.57 -12.72 0.31
CA GLY A 248 0.86 -13.40 1.36
C GLY A 248 1.48 -13.19 2.73
N PRO A 249 0.81 -13.67 3.80
CA PRO A 249 1.39 -13.65 5.14
C PRO A 249 2.69 -14.44 5.27
N GLY A 250 2.91 -15.46 4.43
CA GLY A 250 4.15 -16.23 4.40
C GLY A 250 5.38 -15.44 3.94
N ASP A 251 5.18 -14.32 3.24
CA ASP A 251 6.26 -13.44 2.75
C ASP A 251 6.73 -12.44 3.82
N VAL A 252 6.09 -12.42 4.99
CA VAL A 252 6.33 -11.44 6.05
C VAL A 252 6.98 -12.12 7.26
N PRO A 253 8.24 -11.77 7.59
CA PRO A 253 8.90 -12.29 8.78
C PRO A 253 8.12 -11.95 10.06
N PRO A 254 8.13 -12.81 11.10
CA PRO A 254 7.46 -12.53 12.37
C PRO A 254 7.87 -11.20 13.01
N GLU A 255 9.14 -10.78 12.86
CA GLU A 255 9.66 -9.51 13.35
C GLU A 255 9.04 -8.28 12.66
N ASN A 256 8.45 -8.49 11.48
CA ASN A 256 7.77 -7.48 10.69
C ASN A 256 6.25 -7.52 10.87
N ILE A 257 5.76 -8.26 11.88
CA ILE A 257 4.35 -8.37 12.23
C ILE A 257 4.13 -7.77 13.61
N ARG A 258 3.23 -6.79 13.70
CA ARG A 258 2.83 -6.17 14.98
C ARG A 258 1.33 -6.20 15.12
N THR A 259 0.83 -6.73 16.24
CA THR A 259 -0.59 -6.79 16.54
C THR A 259 -0.90 -5.96 17.78
N GLU A 260 -1.87 -5.07 17.64
CA GLU A 260 -2.43 -4.25 18.71
C GLU A 260 -3.89 -4.66 18.94
N VAL A 261 -4.37 -4.53 20.18
CA VAL A 261 -5.77 -4.83 20.54
C VAL A 261 -6.39 -3.58 21.12
N ASN A 262 -7.53 -3.18 20.56
CA ASN A 262 -8.23 -1.98 20.98
C ASN A 262 -9.16 -2.25 22.17
N SER A 263 -9.81 -1.20 22.68
CA SER A 263 -10.68 -1.29 23.87
C SER A 263 -11.94 -2.14 23.67
N ARG A 264 -12.30 -2.44 22.42
CA ARG A 264 -13.44 -3.29 22.03
C ARG A 264 -13.02 -4.73 21.75
N GLY A 265 -11.74 -5.07 21.93
CA GLY A 265 -11.19 -6.40 21.72
C GLY A 265 -10.84 -6.72 20.26
N ALA A 266 -11.02 -5.78 19.34
CA ALA A 266 -10.64 -5.95 17.94
C ALA A 266 -9.12 -5.81 17.77
N LYS A 267 -8.56 -6.64 16.90
CA LYS A 267 -7.12 -6.64 16.58
C LYS A 267 -6.82 -5.78 15.38
N THR A 268 -5.75 -5.00 15.45
CA THR A 268 -5.10 -4.42 14.27
C THR A 268 -3.74 -5.09 14.09
N THR A 269 -3.59 -5.87 13.02
CA THR A 269 -2.30 -6.50 12.68
C THR A 269 -1.66 -5.78 11.51
N THR A 270 -0.47 -5.24 11.73
CA THR A 270 0.36 -4.62 10.69
C THR A 270 1.37 -5.64 10.17
N TYR A 271 1.40 -5.82 8.85
CA TYR A 271 2.36 -6.64 8.10
C TYR A 271 3.26 -5.71 7.29
N LEU A 272 4.54 -5.63 7.65
CA LEU A 272 5.54 -4.89 6.87
C LEU A 272 6.26 -5.84 5.92
N VAL A 273 5.78 -5.92 4.69
CA VAL A 273 6.37 -6.71 3.61
C VAL A 273 7.77 -6.17 3.31
N PRO A 274 8.83 -6.96 3.51
CA PRO A 274 10.17 -6.52 3.18
C PRO A 274 10.38 -6.56 1.66
N VAL A 275 11.13 -5.61 1.13
CA VAL A 275 11.52 -5.57 -0.29
C VAL A 275 12.92 -6.15 -0.44
N ASN A 276 13.20 -6.76 -1.59
CA ASN A 276 14.47 -7.44 -1.83
C ASN A 276 15.64 -6.53 -2.16
N HIS A 277 15.42 -5.25 -2.44
CA HIS A 277 16.44 -4.25 -2.74
C HIS A 277 15.89 -2.85 -2.44
N LEU A 278 16.77 -1.84 -2.29
CA LEU A 278 16.34 -0.45 -2.20
C LEU A 278 15.62 -0.02 -3.48
N PRO A 279 14.40 0.55 -3.39
CA PRO A 279 13.72 1.05 -4.57
C PRO A 279 14.55 2.05 -5.39
N LEU A 280 15.34 2.89 -4.73
CA LEU A 280 16.17 3.90 -5.38
C LEU A 280 17.20 3.31 -6.36
N THR A 281 17.74 2.14 -6.07
CA THR A 281 18.83 1.52 -6.83
C THR A 281 18.37 0.35 -7.68
N LEU A 282 17.23 -0.26 -7.36
CA LEU A 282 16.66 -1.38 -8.10
C LEU A 282 16.57 -1.13 -9.63
N PRO A 283 16.19 0.07 -10.13
CA PRO A 283 16.22 0.37 -11.56
C PRO A 283 17.59 0.17 -12.23
N LEU A 284 18.71 0.31 -11.52
CA LEU A 284 20.05 0.10 -12.06
C LEU A 284 20.27 -1.36 -12.50
N ARG A 285 19.73 -2.32 -11.74
CA ARG A 285 19.78 -3.75 -12.10
C ARG A 285 19.04 -4.02 -13.41
N TYR A 286 17.87 -3.40 -13.59
CA TYR A 286 17.13 -3.48 -14.86
C TYR A 286 17.84 -2.74 -16.02
N LEU A 287 18.62 -1.71 -15.72
CA LEU A 287 19.54 -1.07 -16.65
C LEU A 287 20.82 -1.90 -16.91
N GLY A 288 20.91 -3.12 -16.35
CA GLY A 288 21.97 -4.09 -16.65
C GLY A 288 23.26 -3.88 -15.87
N TRP A 289 23.22 -3.08 -14.79
CA TRP A 289 24.33 -3.03 -13.84
C TRP A 289 24.42 -4.38 -13.11
N SER A 290 25.63 -4.81 -12.76
CA SER A 290 25.82 -6.09 -12.06
C SER A 290 25.27 -6.03 -10.64
N ASP A 291 24.65 -7.12 -10.17
CA ASP A 291 24.08 -7.19 -8.81
C ASP A 291 25.12 -6.82 -7.76
N GLY A 292 26.34 -7.37 -7.85
CA GLY A 292 27.41 -7.08 -6.90
C GLY A 292 27.86 -5.61 -6.85
N LEU A 293 27.71 -4.85 -7.95
CA LEU A 293 27.96 -3.40 -7.94
C LEU A 293 26.81 -2.66 -7.26
N VAL A 294 25.57 -3.01 -7.58
CA VAL A 294 24.41 -2.34 -6.98
C VAL A 294 24.26 -2.69 -5.50
N ASP A 295 24.61 -3.91 -5.08
CA ASP A 295 24.64 -4.33 -3.68
C ASP A 295 25.65 -3.51 -2.85
N GLN A 296 26.79 -3.13 -3.43
CA GLN A 296 27.74 -2.23 -2.78
C GLN A 296 27.17 -0.82 -2.60
N ILE A 297 26.41 -0.33 -3.59
CA ILE A 297 25.69 0.94 -3.47
C ILE A 297 24.62 0.84 -2.38
N ASP A 298 23.86 -0.26 -2.35
CA ASP A 298 22.82 -0.51 -1.36
C ASP A 298 23.39 -0.55 0.06
N ALA A 299 24.53 -1.21 0.26
CA ALA A 299 25.21 -1.27 1.56
C ALA A 299 25.58 0.12 2.10
N VAL A 300 25.86 1.09 1.21
CA VAL A 300 26.19 2.47 1.58
C VAL A 300 24.93 3.31 1.79
N LEU A 301 23.92 3.18 0.92
CA LEU A 301 22.72 4.02 0.94
C LEU A 301 21.70 3.56 1.97
N LYS A 302 21.57 2.25 2.21
CA LYS A 302 20.52 1.68 3.06
C LYS A 302 20.53 2.24 4.48
N PRO A 303 21.66 2.34 5.20
CA PRO A 303 21.66 2.95 6.54
C PRO A 303 21.24 4.42 6.53
N GLN A 304 21.56 5.16 5.46
CA GLN A 304 21.18 6.57 5.31
C GLN A 304 19.69 6.73 5.04
N ILE A 305 19.12 5.87 4.19
CA ILE A 305 17.67 5.81 3.91
C ILE A 305 16.91 5.35 5.15
N ASP A 306 17.38 4.29 5.80
CA ASP A 306 16.76 3.72 7.01
C ASP A 306 16.73 4.73 8.16
N ALA A 307 17.71 5.66 8.21
CA ALA A 307 17.71 6.77 9.14
C ALA A 307 16.56 7.76 8.91
N GLY A 308 15.81 7.68 7.79
CA GLY A 308 14.58 8.44 7.55
C GLY A 308 13.32 7.86 8.20
N TYR A 309 13.44 6.70 8.85
CA TYR A 309 12.33 5.96 9.44
C TYR A 309 12.62 5.63 10.91
N SER A 310 11.88 6.23 11.83
CA SER A 310 12.07 6.06 13.29
C SER A 310 11.95 4.60 13.75
N ARG A 311 11.21 3.75 13.03
CA ARG A 311 11.12 2.30 13.31
C ARG A 311 12.48 1.60 13.37
N ASN A 312 13.51 2.17 12.74
CA ASN A 312 14.85 1.59 12.65
C ASN A 312 15.77 1.99 13.81
N ASP A 313 15.37 2.93 14.67
CA ASP A 313 16.22 3.47 15.74
C ASP A 313 16.50 2.42 16.83
N ASN A 314 15.49 1.62 17.18
CA ASN A 314 15.62 0.60 18.19
C ASN A 314 16.09 -0.71 17.57
N VAL A 315 17.39 -1.00 17.67
CA VAL A 315 18.00 -2.23 17.14
C VAL A 315 17.39 -3.53 17.67
N LEU A 316 16.72 -3.49 18.84
CA LEU A 316 16.08 -4.67 19.45
C LEU A 316 14.69 -4.97 18.88
N ASN A 317 14.06 -4.00 18.21
CA ASN A 317 12.68 -4.12 17.72
C ASN A 317 12.52 -3.58 16.28
N ARG A 318 13.60 -3.21 15.60
CA ARG A 318 13.51 -2.79 14.21
C ARG A 318 13.07 -3.97 13.33
N PRO A 319 12.31 -3.71 12.25
CA PRO A 319 11.97 -4.75 11.29
C PRO A 319 13.24 -5.40 10.72
N THR A 320 13.13 -6.67 10.35
CA THR A 320 14.18 -7.38 9.65
C THR A 320 14.06 -7.14 8.14
N THR A 321 15.22 -7.09 7.50
CA THR A 321 15.35 -7.07 6.04
C THR A 321 15.74 -8.47 5.60
N VAL A 322 15.13 -9.00 4.55
CA VAL A 322 15.32 -10.40 4.14
C VAL A 322 16.14 -10.55 2.87
N GLU A 323 17.03 -9.60 2.57
CA GLU A 323 17.92 -9.63 1.40
C GLU A 323 18.59 -11.01 1.20
N PRO A 324 18.50 -11.63 0.01
CA PRO A 324 17.79 -11.19 -1.21
C PRO A 324 16.34 -11.70 -1.32
N ASN A 325 15.82 -12.40 -0.32
CA ASN A 325 14.53 -13.09 -0.28
C ASN A 325 13.32 -12.18 0.00
N GLY A 326 13.44 -10.86 -0.20
CA GLY A 326 12.31 -9.94 -0.07
C GLY A 326 11.37 -10.03 -1.27
N MET A 327 10.30 -9.24 -1.24
CA MET A 327 9.43 -9.08 -2.41
C MET A 327 10.25 -8.53 -3.59
N ASP A 328 10.30 -9.28 -4.70
CA ASP A 328 10.72 -8.80 -6.01
C ASP A 328 9.52 -8.10 -6.69
N PRO A 329 9.55 -6.76 -6.80
CA PRO A 329 8.41 -6.00 -7.30
C PRO A 329 8.07 -6.28 -8.76
N VAL A 330 9.01 -6.78 -9.57
CA VAL A 330 8.75 -7.14 -10.97
C VAL A 330 8.48 -8.63 -11.09
N GLY A 331 9.18 -9.46 -10.32
CA GLY A 331 9.01 -10.92 -10.32
C GLY A 331 7.59 -11.36 -9.94
N ILE A 332 6.91 -10.62 -9.08
CA ILE A 332 5.56 -10.93 -8.59
C ILE A 332 4.43 -10.48 -9.55
N LEU A 333 4.76 -9.69 -10.57
CA LEU A 333 3.80 -9.24 -11.58
C LEU A 333 3.45 -10.38 -12.54
N ASP A 334 2.33 -10.23 -13.26
CA ASP A 334 1.99 -11.19 -14.31
C ASP A 334 3.03 -11.15 -15.46
N PRO A 335 3.23 -12.27 -16.19
CA PRO A 335 4.26 -12.35 -17.22
C PRO A 335 4.18 -11.25 -18.29
N ALA A 336 2.97 -10.86 -18.71
CA ALA A 336 2.81 -9.85 -19.75
C ALA A 336 3.24 -8.45 -19.27
N THR A 337 2.88 -8.09 -18.03
CA THR A 337 3.31 -6.84 -17.41
C THR A 337 4.82 -6.83 -17.19
N ARG A 338 5.38 -7.94 -16.69
CA ARG A 338 6.82 -8.11 -16.51
C ARG A 338 7.58 -7.94 -17.83
N ASP A 339 7.16 -8.64 -18.89
CA ASP A 339 7.78 -8.55 -20.22
C ASP A 339 7.74 -7.10 -20.75
N SER A 340 6.64 -6.38 -20.54
CA SER A 340 6.52 -4.99 -20.96
C SER A 340 7.54 -4.07 -20.25
N ILE A 341 7.76 -4.28 -18.95
CA ILE A 341 8.73 -3.53 -18.15
C ILE A 341 10.16 -3.87 -18.61
N GLU A 342 10.49 -5.16 -18.71
CA GLU A 342 11.82 -5.62 -19.12
C GLU A 342 12.18 -5.12 -20.54
N ASN A 343 11.22 -5.11 -21.46
CA ASN A 343 11.38 -4.56 -22.80
C ASN A 343 11.64 -3.04 -22.79
N GLY A 344 10.94 -2.29 -21.91
CA GLY A 344 11.19 -0.86 -21.72
C GLY A 344 12.63 -0.58 -21.26
N PHE A 345 13.09 -1.31 -20.26
CA PHE A 345 14.47 -1.22 -19.79
C PHE A 345 15.49 -1.70 -20.83
N ALA A 346 15.16 -2.69 -21.66
CA ALA A 346 16.00 -3.11 -22.79
C ALA A 346 16.21 -1.96 -23.80
N GLN A 347 15.19 -1.17 -24.09
CA GLN A 347 15.30 0.01 -24.96
C GLN A 347 16.19 1.09 -24.34
N LEU A 348 16.06 1.34 -23.03
CA LEU A 348 16.91 2.29 -22.32
C LEU A 348 18.37 1.86 -22.30
N ARG A 349 18.64 0.56 -22.07
CA ARG A 349 20.00 -0.02 -22.12
C ARG A 349 20.68 0.17 -23.48
N ALA A 350 19.92 0.17 -24.57
CA ALA A 350 20.46 0.43 -25.90
C ALA A 350 20.96 1.87 -26.08
N ILE A 351 20.45 2.81 -25.27
CA ILE A 351 20.82 4.24 -25.30
C ILE A 351 21.87 4.57 -24.22
N LEU A 352 21.74 3.95 -23.05
CA LEU A 352 22.59 4.11 -21.88
C LEU A 352 23.11 2.72 -21.46
N PRO A 353 24.21 2.25 -22.07
CA PRO A 353 24.75 0.93 -21.75
C PRO A 353 25.28 0.91 -20.31
N PRO A 354 25.17 -0.23 -19.61
CA PRO A 354 25.69 -0.35 -18.25
C PRO A 354 27.22 -0.20 -18.22
N PRO A 355 27.80 0.21 -17.08
CA PRO A 355 29.23 0.19 -16.89
C PRO A 355 29.80 -1.24 -17.07
N PRO A 356 31.07 -1.38 -17.50
CA PRO A 356 31.72 -2.69 -17.55
C PRO A 356 31.71 -3.33 -16.16
N GLY A 357 31.30 -4.60 -16.12
CA GLY A 357 31.12 -5.38 -14.88
C GLY A 357 32.40 -5.90 -14.27
#